data_AF-A0A851VYQ4-F1
#
_entry.id   AF-A0A851VYQ4-F1
#
_cell.length_a   1.000
_cell.length_b   1.000
_cell.length_c   1.000
_cell.angle_alpha   90.00
_cell.angle_beta   90.00
_cell.angle_gamma   90.00
#
_symmetry.space_group_name_H-M   'P 1'
#
loop_
_entity.id
_entity.type
_entity.pdbx_description
1 polymer ?
#
loop_
_entity_poly.entity_id
_entity_poly.type
_entity_poly.pdbx_seq_one_letter_code
_entity_poly.pdbx_strand_id
1 'polypeptide(L)'
;QDAAAPLHTQVDLGCNFFVSAEVPDPRRVFVALGFGFFAELTLPEALRHLERRSSLLQRLSDSLTRDGAKIRAHIRLVLEVTPPPPRPRP
;
A
#
# COMPACT_ATOMS: atom_id res chain seq x y z
N GLN A 1 -17.61 -11.15 -30.67
CA GLN A 1 -16.32 -11.83 -30.86
C GLN A 1 -15.26 -10.74 -30.83
N ASP A 2 -14.78 -10.38 -29.65
CA ASP A 2 -13.50 -9.68 -29.56
C ASP A 2 -12.51 -10.78 -29.20
N ALA A 3 -11.53 -11.04 -30.06
CA ALA A 3 -10.29 -11.68 -29.62
C ALA A 3 -9.38 -10.51 -29.25
N ALA A 4 -8.93 -10.42 -28.00
CA ALA A 4 -7.99 -9.37 -27.64
C ALA A 4 -6.70 -9.64 -28.42
N ALA A 5 -6.26 -8.66 -29.21
CA ALA A 5 -5.03 -8.78 -29.96
C ALA A 5 -3.84 -8.96 -28.99
N PRO A 6 -2.79 -9.70 -29.40
CA PRO A 6 -1.59 -9.83 -28.60
C PRO A 6 -1.02 -8.44 -28.28
N LEU A 7 -0.66 -8.23 -27.02
CA LEU A 7 -0.15 -6.96 -26.52
C LEU A 7 1.38 -6.99 -26.50
N HIS A 8 2.00 -6.15 -27.33
CA HIS A 8 3.45 -5.94 -27.29
C HIS A 8 3.78 -4.85 -26.26
N THR A 9 4.73 -5.14 -25.36
CA THR A 9 5.11 -4.24 -24.27
C THR A 9 6.60 -4.33 -23.98
N GLN A 10 7.17 -3.29 -23.34
CA GLN A 10 8.52 -3.36 -22.78
C GLN A 10 8.45 -3.56 -21.28
N VAL A 11 9.16 -4.58 -20.78
CA VAL A 11 9.21 -4.93 -19.37
C VAL A 11 10.57 -4.57 -18.81
N ASP A 12 10.59 -3.84 -17.70
CA ASP A 12 11.81 -3.54 -16.94
C ASP A 12 12.19 -4.77 -16.09
N LEU A 13 13.38 -5.33 -16.32
CA LEU A 13 13.93 -6.42 -15.51
C LEU A 13 14.79 -5.91 -14.34
N GLY A 14 14.93 -4.59 -14.21
CA GLY A 14 15.68 -3.90 -13.16
C GLY A 14 16.80 -3.01 -13.72
N CYS A 15 17.21 -2.00 -12.95
CA CYS A 15 18.27 -1.06 -13.33
C CYS A 15 18.07 -0.38 -14.70
N ASN A 16 16.82 -0.02 -15.06
CA ASN A 16 16.47 0.54 -16.37
C ASN A 16 16.84 -0.40 -17.54
N PHE A 17 16.83 -1.72 -17.34
CA PHE A 17 17.06 -2.71 -18.37
C PHE A 17 15.73 -3.24 -18.91
N PHE A 18 15.38 -2.82 -20.12
CA PHE A 18 14.08 -3.12 -20.73
C PHE A 18 14.19 -4.22 -21.78
N VAL A 19 13.23 -5.14 -21.77
CA VAL A 19 13.08 -6.20 -22.78
C VAL A 19 11.71 -6.14 -23.42
N SER A 20 11.63 -6.42 -24.73
CA SER A 20 10.35 -6.55 -25.42
C SER A 20 9.69 -7.87 -25.07
N ALA A 21 8.41 -7.82 -24.70
CA ALA A 21 7.57 -8.96 -24.38
C ALA A 21 6.27 -8.90 -25.17
N GLU A 22 5.70 -10.07 -25.44
CA GLU A 22 4.39 -10.23 -26.06
C GLU A 22 3.47 -10.97 -25.10
N VAL A 23 2.30 -10.39 -24.85
CA VAL A 23 1.25 -10.99 -24.02
C VAL A 23 0.16 -11.54 -24.93
N PRO A 24 -0.03 -12.88 -25.00
CA PRO A 24 -0.99 -13.49 -25.90
C PRO A 24 -2.45 -13.16 -25.60
N ASP A 25 -2.83 -13.07 -24.32
CA ASP A 25 -4.17 -12.68 -23.87
C ASP A 25 -4.09 -11.63 -22.74
N PRO A 26 -4.32 -10.34 -23.03
CA PRO A 26 -4.26 -9.28 -22.02
C PRO A 26 -5.53 -9.17 -21.15
N ARG A 27 -6.49 -10.10 -21.24
CA ARG A 27 -7.73 -10.06 -20.45
C ARG A 27 -7.60 -10.58 -19.03
N ARG A 28 -6.51 -11.28 -18.76
CA ARG A 28 -6.24 -11.92 -17.49
C ARG A 28 -4.91 -11.43 -16.93
N VAL A 29 -4.87 -11.27 -15.62
CA VAL A 29 -3.69 -10.81 -14.89
C VAL A 29 -3.46 -11.67 -13.66
N PHE A 30 -2.19 -11.91 -13.35
CA PHE A 30 -1.81 -12.56 -12.10
C PHE A 30 -1.77 -11.54 -10.96
N VAL A 31 -2.59 -11.78 -9.95
CA VAL A 31 -2.66 -10.95 -8.74
C VAL A 31 -2.07 -11.72 -7.57
N ALA A 32 -1.08 -11.12 -6.90
CA ALA A 32 -0.46 -11.71 -5.73
C ALA A 32 -1.45 -11.79 -4.56
N LEU A 33 -1.75 -13.00 -4.08
CA LEU A 33 -2.61 -13.24 -2.91
C LEU A 33 -1.84 -13.10 -1.59
N GLY A 34 -0.54 -13.41 -1.62
CA GLY A 34 0.36 -13.42 -0.46
C GLY A 34 1.12 -14.73 -0.37
N PHE A 35 2.20 -14.77 0.42
CA PHE A 35 3.00 -15.98 0.66
C PHE A 35 3.47 -16.71 -0.62
N GLY A 36 3.75 -15.98 -1.69
CA GLY A 36 4.17 -16.55 -2.97
C GLY A 36 3.04 -17.13 -3.83
N PHE A 37 1.78 -17.02 -3.41
CA PHE A 37 0.62 -17.44 -4.20
C PHE A 37 0.10 -16.32 -5.10
N PHE A 38 -0.23 -16.68 -6.33
CA PHE A 38 -0.80 -15.80 -7.34
C PHE A 38 -2.08 -16.42 -7.89
N ALA A 39 -3.09 -15.59 -8.12
CA ALA A 39 -4.32 -15.98 -8.78
C ALA A 39 -4.43 -15.31 -10.14
N GLU A 40 -4.78 -16.08 -11.16
CA GLU A 40 -5.14 -15.55 -12.47
C GLU A 40 -6.59 -15.03 -12.41
N LEU A 41 -6.76 -13.72 -12.56
CA LEU A 41 -8.05 -13.05 -12.45
C LEU A 41 -8.39 -12.30 -13.74
N THR A 42 -9.67 -12.12 -14.01
CA THR A 42 -10.12 -11.17 -15.03
C THR A 42 -9.90 -9.73 -14.58
N LEU A 43 -9.82 -8.78 -15.51
CA LEU A 43 -9.61 -7.36 -15.17
C LEU A 43 -10.64 -6.81 -14.14
N PRO A 44 -11.96 -7.09 -14.26
CA PRO A 44 -12.93 -6.60 -13.27
C PRO A 44 -12.75 -7.23 -11.88
N GLU A 45 -12.34 -8.51 -11.82
CA GLU A 45 -12.06 -9.18 -10.55
C GLU A 45 -10.81 -8.61 -9.88
N ALA A 46 -9.76 -8.37 -10.66
CA ALA A 46 -8.53 -7.75 -10.18
C ALA A 46 -8.78 -6.34 -9.62
N LEU A 47 -9.59 -5.52 -10.31
CA LEU A 47 -9.98 -4.19 -9.83
C LEU A 47 -10.71 -4.25 -8.48
N ARG A 48 -11.70 -5.14 -8.34
CA ARG A 48 -12.40 -5.34 -7.06
C ARG A 48 -11.45 -5.79 -5.94
N HIS A 49 -10.47 -6.62 -6.25
CA HIS A 49 -9.45 -7.05 -5.29
C HIS A 49 -8.55 -5.89 -4.85
N LEU A 50 -8.11 -5.05 -5.79
CA LEU A 50 -7.33 -3.85 -5.52
C LEU A 50 -8.10 -2.86 -4.64
N GLU A 51 -9.35 -2.55 -4.98
CA GLU A 51 -10.19 -1.64 -4.20
C GLU A 51 -10.34 -2.10 -2.74
N ARG A 52 -10.60 -3.40 -2.53
CA ARG A 52 -10.70 -3.98 -1.18
C ARG A 52 -9.39 -3.82 -0.40
N ARG A 53 -8.24 -4.09 -1.04
CA ARG A 53 -6.93 -3.94 -0.40
C ARG A 53 -6.59 -2.49 -0.09
N SER A 54 -6.82 -1.57 -1.03
CA SER A 54 -6.60 -0.15 -0.83
C SER A 54 -7.47 0.40 0.31
N SER A 55 -8.76 0.03 0.35
CA SER A 55 -9.65 0.44 1.44
C SER A 55 -9.25 -0.12 2.80
N LEU A 56 -8.74 -1.37 2.86
CA LEU A 56 -8.21 -1.94 4.09
C LEU A 56 -6.98 -1.17 4.56
N LEU A 57 -6.00 -0.97 3.67
CA LEU A 57 -4.75 -0.27 3.99
C LEU A 57 -5.01 1.18 4.43
N GLN A 58 -5.95 1.88 3.78
CA GLN A 58 -6.34 3.22 4.18
C GLN A 58 -6.92 3.24 5.60
N ARG A 59 -7.84 2.31 5.92
CA ARG A 59 -8.44 2.22 7.27
C ARG A 59 -7.39 1.93 8.34
N LEU A 60 -6.43 1.05 8.05
CA LEU A 60 -5.32 0.75 8.95
C LEU A 60 -4.43 1.97 9.15
N SER A 61 -4.07 2.66 8.07
CA SER A 61 -3.31 3.91 8.09
C SER A 61 -4.00 4.98 8.94
N ASP A 62 -5.30 5.18 8.75
CA ASP A 62 -6.08 6.15 9.50
C ASP A 62 -6.15 5.79 10.99
N SER A 63 -6.28 4.50 11.31
CA SER A 63 -6.27 4.04 12.70
C SER A 63 -4.93 4.33 13.38
N LEU A 64 -3.82 3.93 12.75
CA LEU A 64 -2.48 4.16 13.28
C LEU A 64 -2.17 5.66 13.39
N THR A 65 -2.67 6.47 12.46
CA THR A 65 -2.57 7.93 12.52
C THR A 65 -3.30 8.49 13.74
N ARG A 66 -4.54 8.03 14.01
CA ARG A 66 -5.30 8.43 15.20
C ARG A 66 -4.61 7.99 16.49
N ASP A 67 -4.11 6.76 16.53
CA ASP A 67 -3.42 6.22 17.71
C ASP A 67 -2.13 7.00 18.00
N GLY A 68 -1.35 7.30 16.96
CA GLY A 68 -0.16 8.14 17.06
C GLY A 68 -0.48 9.56 17.54
N ALA A 69 -1.55 10.17 17.04
CA ALA A 69 -2.01 11.48 17.50
C ALA A 69 -2.43 11.45 18.97
N LYS A 70 -3.15 10.40 19.40
CA LYS A 70 -3.57 10.21 20.78
C LYS A 70 -2.37 10.09 21.72
N ILE A 71 -1.37 9.28 21.38
CA ILE A 71 -0.14 9.14 22.17
C ILE A 71 0.57 10.49 22.29
N ARG A 72 0.73 11.20 21.17
CA ARG A 72 1.37 12.52 21.15
C ARG A 72 0.66 13.53 22.05
N ALA A 73 -0.67 13.53 22.05
CA ALA A 73 -1.47 14.40 22.92
C ALA A 73 -1.30 14.05 24.40
N HIS A 74 -1.28 12.76 24.76
CA HIS A 74 -1.06 12.33 26.15
C HIS A 74 0.30 12.78 26.67
N ILE A 75 1.37 12.63 25.87
CA ILE A 75 2.72 13.07 26.26
C ILE A 75 2.73 14.59 26.51
N ARG A 76 2.13 15.38 25.61
CA ARG A 76 2.07 16.84 25.78
C ARG A 76 1.34 17.23 27.06
N LEU A 77 0.18 16.61 27.33
CA LEU A 77 -0.59 16.87 28.54
C LEU A 77 0.24 16.63 29.80
N VAL A 78 0.95 15.50 29.88
CA VAL A 78 1.78 15.17 31.05
C VAL A 78 2.91 16.19 31.23
N LEU A 79 3.55 16.63 30.15
CA LEU A 79 4.63 17.63 30.21
C LEU A 79 4.13 19.02 30.61
N GLU A 80 2.95 19.43 30.16
CA GLU A 80 2.36 20.73 30.51
C GLU A 80 1.87 20.79 31.96
N VAL A 81 1.40 19.66 32.51
CA VAL A 81 0.93 19.56 33.90
C VAL A 81 2.08 19.37 34.89
N THR A 82 3.27 18.96 34.43
CA THR A 82 4.44 18.81 35.30
C THR A 82 5.17 20.15 35.43
N PRO A 83 5.13 20.82 36.60
CA PRO A 83 5.86 22.06 36.78
C PRO A 83 7.38 21.83 36.62
N PRO A 84 8.12 22.81 36.08
CA PRO A 84 9.56 22.69 35.96
C PRO A 84 10.20 22.50 37.35
N PRO A 85 11.29 21.71 37.44
CA PRO A 85 11.96 21.50 38.72
C PRO A 85 12.41 22.83 39.32
N PRO A 86 12.36 22.99 40.66
CA PRO A 86 12.77 24.21 41.32
C PRO A 86 14.24 24.51 40.97
N ARG A 87 14.53 25.76 40.64
CA ARG A 87 15.92 26.18 40.36
C ARG A 87 16.78 25.96 41.61
N PRO A 88 18.02 25.46 41.47
CA PRO A 88 18.93 25.38 42.59
C PRO A 88 19.14 26.78 43.19
N ARG A 89 19.07 26.88 44.52
CA ARG A 89 19.37 28.13 45.23
C ARG A 89 20.88 28.40 45.15
N PRO A 90 21.29 29.69 45.06
CA PRO A 90 22.70 30.07 45.04
C PRO A 90 23.42 29.67 46.33
#